data_AF-A0AB34DDZ7-F1
#
_entry.id   AF-A0AB34DDZ7-F1
#
_cell.length_a   1.000
_cell.length_b   1.000
_cell.length_c   1.000
_cell.angle_alpha   90.00
_cell.angle_beta   90.00
_cell.angle_gamma   90.00
#
_symmetry.space_group_name_H-M   'P 1'
#
loop_
_entity.id
_entity.type
_entity.pdbx_description
1 polymer ?
#
loop_
_entity_poly.entity_id
_entity_poly.type
_entity_poly.pdbx_seq_one_letter_code
_entity_poly.pdbx_strand_id
1 'polypeptide(L)'
;MLFGDVQAPSKPYCDICGAAIDNIDIHEVYIEEKKITACSICYGDPTVRRIETKTLFDLIKTVGKRYGYRKSIREVHQLIEEEKISIEIDVLEKMEGQLLRQPTNKKIEFSDKELLYIFNKIRLNIAGHNNMAFAVAQISDHGLEVVIRKDDDYVRV
;
A
#
# COMPACT_ATOMS: atom_id res chain seq x y z
N MET A 1 21.52 -28.66 28.02
CA MET A 1 21.18 -27.43 27.28
C MET A 1 20.23 -27.83 26.17
N LEU A 2 18.93 -27.62 26.39
CA LEU A 2 17.91 -27.88 25.37
C LEU A 2 17.98 -26.71 24.40
N PHE A 3 18.27 -27.00 23.12
CA PHE A 3 18.09 -26.05 22.04
C PHE A 3 16.59 -25.75 21.99
N GLY A 4 16.19 -24.63 22.58
CA GLY A 4 14.81 -24.16 22.54
C GLY A 4 14.40 -24.03 21.09
N ASP A 5 13.24 -24.61 20.77
CA ASP A 5 12.61 -24.57 19.47
C ASP A 5 12.72 -23.17 18.87
N VAL A 6 13.58 -23.02 17.86
CA VAL A 6 13.58 -21.85 16.99
C VAL A 6 12.27 -21.95 16.24
N GLN A 7 11.22 -21.32 16.79
CA GLN A 7 9.97 -21.15 16.07
C GLN A 7 10.33 -20.55 14.71
N ALA A 8 10.08 -21.31 13.65
CA ALA A 8 10.21 -20.82 12.29
C ALA A 8 9.49 -19.46 12.23
N PRO A 9 10.08 -18.44 11.58
CA PRO A 9 9.44 -17.15 11.48
C PRO A 9 7.99 -17.33 11.04
N SER A 10 7.06 -16.78 11.82
CA SER A 10 5.61 -17.00 11.69
C SER A 10 5.02 -16.53 10.35
N LYS A 11 5.84 -15.86 9.53
CA LYS A 11 5.54 -15.45 8.16
C LYS A 11 6.79 -15.68 7.28
N PRO A 12 6.63 -16.19 6.04
CA PRO A 12 7.70 -16.28 5.07
C PRO A 12 8.17 -14.88 4.67
N TYR A 13 9.43 -14.78 4.27
CA TYR A 13 10.04 -13.52 3.82
C TYR A 13 10.34 -13.60 2.33
N CYS A 14 10.32 -12.45 1.66
CA CYS A 14 10.73 -12.34 0.28
C CYS A 14 12.25 -12.42 0.19
N ASP A 15 12.78 -13.43 -0.47
CA ASP A 15 14.20 -13.63 -0.71
C ASP A 15 14.81 -12.52 -1.59
N ILE A 16 13.98 -11.73 -2.30
CA ILE A 16 14.42 -10.63 -3.16
C ILE A 16 14.53 -9.31 -2.39
N CYS A 17 13.52 -8.94 -1.58
CA CYS A 17 13.48 -7.63 -0.91
C CYS A 17 13.53 -7.69 0.62
N GLY A 18 13.56 -8.87 1.21
CA GLY A 18 13.59 -9.09 2.65
C GLY A 18 12.30 -8.73 3.39
N ALA A 19 11.23 -8.32 2.69
CA ALA A 19 9.96 -7.99 3.31
C ALA A 19 9.24 -9.25 3.80
N ALA A 20 8.59 -9.18 4.96
CA ALA A 20 7.66 -10.21 5.40
C ALA A 20 6.52 -10.30 4.39
N ILE A 21 6.21 -11.53 3.97
CA ILE A 21 5.13 -11.85 3.04
C ILE A 21 3.96 -12.36 3.89
N ASP A 22 2.75 -11.88 3.65
CA ASP A 22 1.58 -12.59 4.15
C ASP A 22 1.47 -13.93 3.40
N ASN A 23 1.01 -15.00 4.06
CA ASN A 23 1.03 -16.37 3.51
C ASN A 23 0.32 -16.54 2.14
N ILE A 24 -0.47 -15.55 1.72
CA ILE A 24 -1.24 -15.52 0.47
C ILE A 24 -0.39 -14.99 -0.70
N ASP A 25 0.81 -14.46 -0.43
CA ASP A 25 1.61 -13.70 -1.41
C ASP A 25 2.97 -14.34 -1.71
N ILE A 26 3.10 -15.61 -1.35
CA ILE A 26 4.29 -16.41 -1.59
C ILE A 26 4.25 -16.89 -3.04
N HIS A 27 5.12 -16.32 -3.87
CA HIS A 27 5.43 -16.88 -5.17
C HIS A 27 6.71 -17.70 -5.07
N GLU A 28 6.59 -19.02 -5.20
CA GLU A 28 7.76 -19.90 -5.29
C GLU A 28 8.25 -19.93 -6.74
N VAL A 29 9.42 -19.34 -6.99
CA VAL A 29 9.99 -19.23 -8.34
C VAL A 29 11.39 -19.82 -8.37
N TYR A 30 11.79 -20.31 -9.54
CA TYR A 30 13.14 -20.84 -9.75
C TYR A 30 13.99 -19.78 -10.47
N ILE A 31 15.06 -19.32 -9.82
CA ILE A 31 16.08 -18.46 -10.43
C ILE A 31 17.42 -19.20 -10.32
N GLU A 32 18.10 -19.41 -11.45
CA GLU A 32 19.40 -20.10 -11.50
C GLU A 32 19.38 -21.45 -10.75
N GLU A 33 18.35 -22.27 -11.01
CA GLU A 33 18.12 -23.59 -10.38
C GLU A 33 17.88 -23.55 -8.86
N LYS A 34 17.84 -22.37 -8.24
CA LYS A 34 17.46 -22.18 -6.84
C LYS A 34 16.00 -21.80 -6.74
N LYS A 35 15.27 -22.55 -5.90
CA LYS A 35 13.92 -22.18 -5.48
C LYS A 35 14.03 -20.99 -4.53
N ILE A 36 13.38 -19.88 -4.88
CA ILE A 36 13.29 -18.68 -4.07
C ILE A 36 11.82 -18.32 -3.82
N THR A 37 11.60 -17.64 -2.71
CA THR A 37 10.32 -17.11 -2.25
C THR A 37 10.27 -15.63 -2.62
N ALA A 38 9.42 -15.24 -3.55
CA ALA A 38 9.24 -13.85 -3.95
C ALA A 38 7.88 -13.33 -3.47
N CYS A 39 7.80 -12.07 -3.02
CA CYS A 39 6.52 -11.40 -2.87
C CYS A 39 5.98 -10.97 -4.24
N SER A 40 4.67 -10.79 -4.35
CA SER A 40 4.02 -10.41 -5.61
C SER A 40 4.60 -9.14 -6.25
N ILE A 41 5.10 -8.20 -5.44
CA ILE A 41 5.77 -6.97 -5.91
C ILE A 41 7.09 -7.31 -6.62
N CYS A 42 7.89 -8.20 -6.04
CA CYS A 42 9.17 -8.61 -6.60
C CYS A 42 8.99 -9.58 -7.77
N TYR A 43 7.93 -10.39 -7.76
CA TYR A 43 7.56 -11.26 -8.87
C TYR A 43 6.98 -10.50 -10.07
N GLY A 44 6.50 -9.26 -9.86
CA GLY A 44 5.90 -8.45 -10.94
C GLY A 44 4.46 -8.83 -11.25
N ASP A 45 3.71 -9.28 -10.24
CA ASP A 45 2.31 -9.63 -10.38
C ASP A 45 1.48 -8.41 -10.82
N PRO A 46 0.83 -8.44 -12.01
CA PRO A 46 0.07 -7.30 -12.54
C PRO A 46 -1.21 -7.00 -11.76
N THR A 47 -1.62 -7.88 -10.85
CA THR A 47 -2.74 -7.64 -9.92
C THR A 47 -2.33 -6.80 -8.71
N VAL A 48 -1.02 -6.55 -8.52
CA VAL A 48 -0.46 -5.85 -7.35
C VAL A 48 0.12 -4.50 -7.75
N ARG A 49 -0.36 -3.45 -7.09
CA ARG A 49 0.03 -2.05 -7.33
C ARG A 49 0.64 -1.44 -6.07
N ARG A 50 1.88 -0.94 -6.17
CA ARG A 50 2.54 -0.19 -5.09
C ARG A 50 2.37 1.31 -5.32
N ILE A 51 1.80 1.97 -4.33
CA ILE A 51 1.66 3.42 -4.23
C ILE A 51 2.87 3.94 -3.45
N GLU A 52 3.81 4.54 -4.19
CA GLU A 52 5.01 5.17 -3.61
C GLU A 52 4.61 6.35 -2.72
N THR A 53 5.48 6.71 -1.77
CA THR A 53 5.25 7.79 -0.80
C THR A 53 4.83 9.10 -1.46
N LYS A 54 5.43 9.47 -2.59
CA LYS A 54 5.08 10.70 -3.31
C LYS A 54 3.65 10.68 -3.83
N THR A 55 3.23 9.58 -4.46
CA THR A 55 1.86 9.40 -4.91
C THR A 55 0.88 9.43 -3.74
N LEU A 56 1.22 8.72 -2.66
CA LEU A 56 0.41 8.69 -1.45
C LEU A 56 0.26 10.09 -0.86
N PHE A 57 1.34 10.86 -0.80
CA PHE A 57 1.35 12.25 -0.34
C PHE A 57 0.45 13.15 -1.21
N ASP A 58 0.56 13.07 -2.53
CA ASP A 58 -0.25 13.87 -3.45
C ASP A 58 -1.74 13.49 -3.39
N LEU A 59 -2.04 12.20 -3.18
CA LEU A 59 -3.40 11.70 -2.95
C LEU A 59 -3.99 12.30 -1.67
N ILE A 60 -3.29 12.18 -0.54
CA ILE A 60 -3.77 12.66 0.75
C ILE A 60 -3.91 14.19 0.78
N LYS A 61 -3.05 14.93 0.06
CA LYS A 61 -3.24 16.37 -0.14
C LYS A 61 -4.48 16.68 -0.98
N THR A 62 -4.75 15.90 -2.02
CA THR A 62 -5.94 16.08 -2.86
C THR A 62 -7.22 15.83 -2.06
N VAL A 63 -7.24 14.73 -1.29
CA VAL A 63 -8.36 14.41 -0.39
C VAL A 63 -8.50 15.48 0.71
N GLY A 64 -7.38 15.93 1.29
CA GLY A 64 -7.35 16.98 2.30
C GLY A 64 -7.85 18.33 1.79
N LYS A 65 -7.60 18.67 0.51
CA LYS A 65 -8.21 19.85 -0.13
C LYS A 65 -9.72 19.72 -0.28
N ARG A 66 -10.21 18.52 -0.59
CA ARG A 66 -11.64 18.26 -0.80
C ARG A 66 -12.44 18.29 0.50
N TYR A 67 -11.99 17.56 1.52
CA TYR A 67 -12.75 17.38 2.76
C TYR A 67 -12.28 18.28 3.92
N GLY A 68 -11.10 18.85 3.81
CA GLY A 68 -10.50 19.74 4.81
C GLY A 68 -9.43 19.07 5.66
N TYR A 69 -8.30 19.76 5.82
CA TYR A 69 -7.12 19.24 6.52
C TYR A 69 -7.28 19.03 8.04
N ARG A 70 -8.32 19.62 8.65
CA ARG A 70 -8.61 19.49 10.08
C ARG A 70 -9.44 18.25 10.42
N LYS A 71 -10.12 17.65 9.44
CA LYS A 71 -10.90 16.43 9.65
C LYS A 71 -9.99 15.28 10.03
N SER A 72 -10.50 14.39 10.88
CA SER A 72 -9.77 13.18 11.23
C SER A 72 -9.72 12.21 10.05
N ILE A 73 -8.70 11.35 10.02
CA ILE A 73 -8.57 10.29 9.01
C ILE A 73 -9.84 9.40 9.01
N ARG A 74 -10.39 9.12 10.19
CA ARG A 74 -11.63 8.34 10.35
C ARG A 74 -12.85 9.02 9.73
N GLU A 75 -13.03 10.32 9.97
CA GLU A 75 -14.13 11.09 9.38
C GLU A 75 -14.02 11.10 7.85
N VAL A 76 -12.83 11.30 7.31
CA VAL A 76 -12.60 11.30 5.86
C VAL A 76 -12.88 9.93 5.26
N HIS A 77 -12.49 8.84 5.93
CA HIS A 77 -12.82 7.48 5.50
C HIS A 77 -14.34 7.28 5.39
N GLN A 78 -15.11 7.74 6.38
CA GLN A 78 -16.57 7.65 6.36
C GLN A 78 -17.18 8.46 5.21
N LEU A 79 -16.69 9.67 4.96
CA LEU A 79 -17.16 10.50 3.84
C LEU A 79 -16.89 9.85 2.49
N ILE A 80 -15.74 9.19 2.31
CA ILE A 80 -15.44 8.44 1.08
C ILE A 80 -16.42 7.27 0.90
N GLU A 81 -16.72 6.56 2.00
CA GLU A 81 -17.66 5.42 2.00
C GLU A 81 -19.09 5.84 1.64
N GLU A 82 -19.51 7.00 2.15
CA GLU A 82 -20.83 7.59 1.89
C GLU A 82 -20.96 8.16 0.47
N GLU A 83 -19.96 8.91 0.01
CA GLU A 83 -20.01 9.60 -1.28
C GLU A 83 -19.66 8.70 -2.48
N LYS A 84 -18.98 7.57 -2.26
CA LYS A 84 -18.53 6.61 -3.31
C LYS A 84 -17.82 7.30 -4.48
N ILE A 85 -16.86 8.15 -4.16
CA ILE A 85 -16.16 8.99 -5.13
C ILE A 85 -14.95 8.28 -5.73
N SER A 86 -14.59 8.65 -6.95
CA SER A 86 -13.24 8.46 -7.46
C SER A 86 -12.44 9.76 -7.37
N ILE A 87 -11.12 9.62 -7.19
CA ILE A 87 -10.19 10.75 -7.17
C ILE A 87 -9.12 10.49 -8.21
N GLU A 88 -9.01 11.39 -9.17
CA GLU A 88 -7.93 11.42 -10.13
C GLU A 88 -6.81 12.35 -9.62
N ILE A 89 -5.58 11.85 -9.60
CA ILE A 89 -4.40 12.66 -9.32
C ILE A 89 -3.38 12.51 -10.44
N ASP A 90 -2.64 13.60 -10.69
CA ASP A 90 -1.44 13.55 -11.52
C ASP A 90 -0.40 12.70 -10.80
N VAL A 91 -0.11 11.52 -11.34
CA VAL A 91 0.90 10.62 -10.77
C VAL A 91 2.02 10.39 -11.76
N LEU A 92 3.25 10.58 -11.31
CA LEU A 92 4.42 9.99 -11.95
C LEU A 92 4.52 8.52 -11.54
N GLU A 93 3.49 7.70 -11.77
CA GLU A 93 3.55 6.30 -11.33
C GLU A 93 4.24 5.42 -12.37
N LYS A 94 4.97 4.46 -11.83
CA LYS A 94 5.72 3.42 -12.52
C LYS A 94 4.88 2.15 -12.42
N MET A 95 4.65 1.47 -13.52
CA MET A 95 4.09 0.11 -13.51
C MET A 95 5.21 -0.91 -13.70
N GLU A 96 5.09 -2.02 -12.96
CA GLU A 96 5.84 -3.29 -12.99
C GLU A 96 7.26 -3.35 -12.39
N GLY A 97 7.44 -4.33 -11.48
CA GLY A 97 8.70 -4.93 -11.01
C GLY A 97 9.80 -3.97 -10.53
N GLN A 98 10.86 -4.50 -9.91
CA GLN A 98 12.07 -3.68 -9.74
C GLN A 98 12.71 -3.33 -11.10
N LEU A 99 12.40 -4.12 -12.14
CA LEU A 99 12.98 -4.08 -13.49
C LEU A 99 12.26 -3.18 -14.52
N LEU A 100 10.97 -2.85 -14.36
CA LEU A 100 10.18 -2.16 -15.39
C LEU A 100 9.73 -0.74 -14.99
N ARG A 101 10.44 -0.12 -14.06
CA ARG A 101 10.22 1.26 -13.60
C ARG A 101 10.42 2.31 -14.71
N GLN A 102 9.41 2.56 -15.54
CA GLN A 102 9.38 3.69 -16.47
C GLN A 102 8.25 4.69 -16.10
N PRO A 103 8.52 6.00 -16.10
CA PRO A 103 7.51 7.02 -15.82
C PRO A 103 6.52 7.13 -16.99
N THR A 104 5.22 6.95 -16.74
CA THR A 104 4.21 6.99 -17.81
C THR A 104 3.58 8.37 -18.04
N ASN A 105 3.86 9.39 -17.22
CA ASN A 105 3.24 10.74 -17.29
C ASN A 105 1.70 10.72 -17.41
N LYS A 106 1.05 9.68 -16.86
CA LYS A 106 -0.41 9.50 -16.94
C LYS A 106 -1.02 9.77 -15.57
N LYS A 107 -2.14 10.48 -15.57
CA LYS A 107 -3.01 10.58 -14.39
C LYS A 107 -3.48 9.20 -13.99
N ILE A 108 -3.71 9.03 -12.68
CA ILE A 108 -4.29 7.81 -12.16
C ILE A 108 -5.55 8.14 -11.38
N GLU A 109 -6.59 7.42 -11.74
CA GLU A 109 -7.83 7.36 -11.00
C GLU A 109 -7.72 6.33 -9.88
N PHE A 110 -8.10 6.75 -8.67
CA PHE A 110 -8.32 5.88 -7.53
C PHE A 110 -9.82 5.73 -7.33
N SER A 111 -10.31 4.51 -7.41
CA SER A 111 -11.70 4.17 -7.10
C SER A 111 -12.02 4.37 -5.62
N ASP A 112 -13.30 4.47 -5.29
CA ASP A 112 -13.80 4.53 -3.91
C ASP A 112 -13.24 3.40 -3.04
N LYS A 113 -13.23 2.17 -3.57
CA LYS A 113 -12.68 0.99 -2.89
C LYS A 113 -11.19 1.11 -2.60
N GLU A 114 -10.40 1.57 -3.58
CA GLU A 114 -8.96 1.80 -3.40
C GLU A 114 -8.72 2.90 -2.36
N LEU A 115 -9.51 3.98 -2.40
CA LEU A 115 -9.43 5.06 -1.41
C LEU A 115 -9.74 4.55 0.00
N LEU A 116 -10.80 3.77 0.19
CA LEU A 116 -11.14 3.17 1.48
C LEU A 116 -10.01 2.28 2.00
N TYR A 117 -9.43 1.45 1.13
CA TYR A 117 -8.30 0.61 1.50
C TYR A 117 -7.08 1.44 1.95
N ILE A 118 -6.71 2.44 1.16
CA ILE A 118 -5.59 3.34 1.47
C ILE A 118 -5.82 4.04 2.82
N PHE A 119 -7.02 4.58 3.04
CA PHE A 119 -7.33 5.28 4.28
C PHE A 119 -7.35 4.34 5.49
N ASN A 120 -7.79 3.09 5.32
CA ASN A 120 -7.70 2.10 6.38
C ASN A 120 -6.24 1.74 6.69
N LYS A 121 -5.37 1.58 5.68
CA LYS A 121 -3.93 1.35 5.89
C LYS A 121 -3.25 2.55 6.57
N ILE A 122 -3.60 3.77 6.19
CA ILE A 122 -3.12 4.97 6.85
C ILE A 122 -3.58 4.96 8.31
N ARG A 123 -4.84 4.64 8.60
CA ARG A 123 -5.39 4.57 9.96
C ARG A 123 -4.68 3.56 10.87
N LEU A 124 -4.14 2.48 10.29
CA LEU A 124 -3.38 1.47 11.03
C LEU A 124 -1.95 1.93 11.35
N ASN A 125 -1.35 2.74 10.49
CA ASN A 125 0.01 3.28 10.68
C ASN A 125 0.02 4.63 11.42
N ILE A 126 -1.08 5.37 11.33
CA ILE A 126 -1.29 6.69 11.92
C ILE A 126 -2.61 6.64 12.66
N ALA A 127 -2.58 6.89 13.98
CA ALA A 127 -3.79 6.77 14.79
C ALA A 127 -4.96 7.59 14.20
N GLY A 128 -6.09 6.94 13.95
CA GLY A 128 -7.18 7.47 13.13
C GLY A 128 -7.90 8.73 13.62
N HIS A 129 -7.68 9.12 14.88
CA HIS A 129 -8.19 10.37 15.44
C HIS A 129 -7.32 11.58 15.05
N ASN A 130 -6.12 11.34 14.51
CA ASN A 130 -5.29 12.39 13.94
C ASN A 130 -5.90 12.96 12.66
N ASN A 131 -5.57 14.20 12.38
CA ASN A 131 -6.10 14.93 11.25
C ASN A 131 -5.31 14.68 9.95
N MET A 132 -5.91 15.08 8.84
CA MET A 132 -5.30 14.96 7.51
C MET A 132 -3.97 15.72 7.38
N ALA A 133 -3.81 16.87 8.03
CA ALA A 133 -2.52 17.59 8.04
C ALA A 133 -1.40 16.76 8.69
N PHE A 134 -1.72 16.09 9.80
CA PHE A 134 -0.80 15.18 10.47
C PHE A 134 -0.47 13.98 9.59
N ALA A 135 -1.46 13.41 8.91
CA ALA A 135 -1.23 12.32 7.96
C ALA A 135 -0.23 12.70 6.86
N VAL A 136 -0.37 13.91 6.28
CA VAL A 136 0.56 14.43 5.27
C VAL A 136 1.99 14.52 5.80
N ALA A 137 2.18 15.02 7.02
CA ALA A 137 3.51 15.13 7.63
C ALA A 137 4.14 13.74 7.85
N GLN A 138 3.37 12.81 8.44
CA GLN A 138 3.84 11.45 8.72
C GLN A 138 4.18 10.65 7.46
N ILE A 139 3.42 10.80 6.38
CA ILE A 139 3.75 10.17 5.09
C ILE A 139 5.10 10.68 4.58
N SER A 140 5.33 12.00 4.67
CA SER A 140 6.58 12.61 4.24
C SER A 140 7.78 12.19 5.09
N ASP A 141 7.60 12.11 6.41
CA ASP A 141 8.70 11.86 7.36
C ASP A 141 9.10 10.38 7.42
N HIS A 142 8.13 9.47 7.30
CA HIS A 142 8.34 8.03 7.49
C HIS A 142 8.39 7.23 6.18
N GLY A 143 8.23 7.87 5.03
CA GLY A 143 8.28 7.17 3.74
C GLY A 143 7.18 6.13 3.59
N LEU A 144 5.97 6.44 4.08
CA LEU A 144 4.85 5.49 4.03
C LEU A 144 4.51 5.15 2.58
N GLU A 145 4.19 3.88 2.35
CA GLU A 145 3.77 3.34 1.06
C GLU A 145 2.60 2.40 1.27
N VAL A 146 1.78 2.25 0.24
CA VAL A 146 0.61 1.37 0.26
C VAL A 146 0.69 0.39 -0.90
N VAL A 147 0.35 -0.86 -0.66
CA VAL A 147 0.28 -1.90 -1.70
C VAL A 147 -1.17 -2.35 -1.81
N ILE A 148 -1.73 -2.26 -3.02
CA ILE A 148 -3.11 -2.64 -3.34
C ILE A 148 -3.09 -3.89 -4.21
N ARG A 149 -3.97 -4.86 -3.94
CA ARG A 149 -4.19 -6.02 -4.83
C ARG A 149 -5.61 -6.08 -5.33
N LYS A 150 -5.81 -6.29 -6.63
CA LYS A 150 -7.14 -6.33 -7.27
C LYS A 150 -8.12 -7.34 -6.65
N ASP A 151 -7.64 -8.38 -5.95
CA ASP A 151 -8.45 -9.46 -5.37
C ASP A 151 -8.33 -9.59 -3.84
N ASP A 152 -7.64 -8.67 -3.15
CA ASP A 152 -7.71 -8.63 -1.68
C ASP A 152 -9.13 -8.19 -1.30
N ASP A 153 -10.02 -9.14 -0.96
CA ASP A 153 -11.39 -8.86 -0.52
C ASP A 153 -11.40 -7.74 0.53
N TYR A 154 -11.81 -6.55 0.08
CA TYR A 154 -11.55 -5.24 0.69
C TYR A 154 -12.33 -4.94 1.98
N VAL A 155 -12.92 -5.96 2.61
CA VAL A 155 -13.66 -5.81 3.87
C VAL A 155 -13.42 -7.06 4.72
N ARG A 156 -12.70 -6.90 5.82
CA ARG A 156 -13.00 -7.68 7.03
C ARG A 156 -13.41 -6.71 8.12
N VAL A 157 -14.69 -6.82 8.48
CA VAL A 157 -15.39 -6.15 9.58
C VAL A 157 -14.59 -6.28 10.88
#